data_AF-A0A5M8QUN7-F1
#
_entry.id   AF-A0A5M8QUN7-F1
#
_cell.length_a   1.000
_cell.length_b   1.000
_cell.length_c   1.000
_cell.angle_alpha   90.00
_cell.angle_beta   90.00
_cell.angle_gamma   90.00
#
_symmetry.space_group_name_H-M   'P 1'
#
loop_
_entity.id
_entity.type
_entity.pdbx_description
1 polymer ?
#
loop_
_entity_poly.entity_id
_entity_poly.type
_entity_poly.pdbx_seq_one_letter_code
_entity_poly.pdbx_strand_id
1 'polypeptide(L)'
;MDQEIQAIEIARQSGLVYQPEIIDNADALKQLLVRSRYLLLKHHDKWTASQVQRFRLLFERYSLIKQAHQFPGTLAQVRRNLQPEFIFEKF
;
A
#
# COMPACT_ATOMS: atom_id res chain seq x y z
N MET A 1 -6.41 0.27 -6.80
CA MET A 1 -6.77 1.35 -5.83
C MET A 1 -8.24 1.70 -5.92
N ASP A 2 -8.89 1.32 -7.02
CA ASP A 2 -10.18 1.87 -7.43
C ASP A 2 -11.36 1.33 -6.62
N GLN A 3 -11.30 0.08 -6.14
CA GLN A 3 -12.39 -0.53 -5.38
C GLN A 3 -12.64 0.14 -4.02
N GLU A 4 -11.58 0.54 -3.30
CA GLU A 4 -11.73 1.23 -2.02
C GLU A 4 -12.22 2.67 -2.21
N ILE A 5 -11.73 3.35 -3.25
CA ILE A 5 -12.18 4.69 -3.62
C ILE A 5 -13.66 4.65 -4.03
N GLN A 6 -14.05 3.67 -4.84
CA GLN A 6 -15.45 3.43 -5.22
C GLN A 6 -16.33 3.14 -4.01
N ALA A 7 -15.87 2.30 -3.07
CA ALA A 7 -16.64 1.99 -1.88
C ALA A 7 -16.82 3.20 -0.95
N ILE A 8 -15.80 4.06 -0.84
CA ILE A 8 -15.90 5.34 -0.11
C ILE A 8 -16.89 6.28 -0.80
N GLU A 9 -16.82 6.36 -2.12
CA GLU A 9 -17.70 7.24 -2.91
C GLU A 9 -19.16 6.76 -2.83
N ILE A 10 -19.41 5.46 -2.92
CA ILE A 10 -20.75 4.86 -2.75
C ILE A 10 -21.30 5.11 -1.34
N ALA A 11 -20.48 4.93 -0.30
CA ALA A 11 -20.89 5.19 1.07
C ALA A 11 -21.26 6.67 1.26
N ARG A 12 -20.43 7.58 0.73
CA ARG A 12 -20.70 9.03 0.73
C ARG A 12 -22.01 9.37 0.02
N GLN A 13 -22.24 8.82 -1.17
CA GLN A 13 -23.47 9.04 -1.96
C GLN A 13 -24.72 8.48 -1.27
N SER A 14 -24.56 7.44 -0.46
CA SER A 14 -25.65 6.80 0.30
C SER A 14 -25.87 7.42 1.68
N GLY A 15 -25.08 8.43 2.07
CA GLY A 15 -25.14 9.03 3.42
C GLY A 15 -24.62 8.11 4.53
N LEU A 16 -23.89 7.05 4.19
CA LEU A 16 -23.35 6.06 5.11
C LEU A 16 -21.86 6.31 5.40
N VAL A 17 -21.40 5.93 6.59
CA VAL A 17 -19.98 5.97 6.94
C VAL A 17 -19.28 4.76 6.32
N TYR A 18 -18.25 4.99 5.50
CA TYR A 18 -17.41 3.91 4.97
C TYR A 18 -16.68 3.19 6.11
N GLN A 19 -16.87 1.87 6.21
CA GLN A 19 -16.10 1.02 7.11
C GLN A 19 -15.01 0.31 6.32
N PRO A 20 -13.72 0.58 6.59
CA PRO A 20 -12.63 -0.08 5.90
C PRO A 20 -12.55 -1.55 6.30
N GLU A 21 -12.18 -2.41 5.34
CA GLU A 21 -11.77 -3.79 5.64
C GLU A 21 -10.53 -3.73 6.55
N ILE A 22 -10.68 -4.32 7.74
CA ILE A 22 -9.56 -4.54 8.65
C ILE A 22 -8.91 -5.87 8.27
N ILE A 23 -7.65 -5.82 7.88
CA ILE A 23 -6.84 -7.00 7.58
C ILE A 23 -6.24 -7.59 8.84
N ASP A 24 -5.75 -8.83 8.77
CA ASP A 24 -5.25 -9.67 9.87
C ASP A 24 -4.25 -9.01 10.84
N ASN A 25 -3.59 -7.93 10.42
CA ASN A 25 -2.70 -7.14 11.27
C ASN A 25 -3.39 -5.93 11.96
N ALA A 26 -4.72 -5.94 12.04
CA ALA A 26 -5.56 -4.84 12.54
C ALA A 26 -5.38 -3.49 11.78
N ASP A 27 -4.78 -3.54 10.59
CA ASP A 27 -4.62 -2.36 9.73
C ASP A 27 -5.83 -2.25 8.79
N ALA A 28 -6.23 -1.04 8.42
CA ALA A 28 -7.04 -0.82 7.22
C ALA A 28 -6.13 -0.88 5.98
N LEU A 29 -6.66 -1.17 4.79
CA LEU A 29 -5.87 -1.28 3.55
C LEU A 29 -5.01 -0.03 3.26
N LYS A 30 -5.55 1.18 3.41
CA LYS A 30 -4.76 2.43 3.29
C LYS A 30 -3.64 2.54 4.32
N GLN A 31 -3.89 2.12 5.56
CA GLN A 31 -2.90 2.15 6.63
C GLN A 31 -1.76 1.15 6.32
N LEU A 32 -2.09 -0.02 5.76
CA LEU A 32 -1.08 -0.98 5.28
C LEU A 32 -0.16 -0.34 4.24
N LEU A 33 -0.72 0.32 3.23
CA LEU A 33 0.05 0.97 2.16
C LEU A 33 0.95 2.09 2.71
N VAL A 34 0.41 2.97 3.55
CA VAL A 34 1.16 4.08 4.15
C VAL A 34 2.29 3.57 5.03
N ARG A 35 2.01 2.62 5.94
CA ARG A 35 3.02 2.06 6.86
C ARG A 35 4.08 1.25 6.12
N SER A 36 3.69 0.56 5.04
CA SER A 36 4.63 -0.21 4.24
C SER A 36 5.52 0.68 3.36
N ARG A 37 5.05 1.86 2.93
CA ARG A 37 5.84 2.82 2.14
C ARG A 37 7.15 3.21 2.84
N TYR A 38 7.09 3.48 4.14
CA TYR A 38 8.29 3.83 4.92
C TYR A 38 9.25 2.64 5.09
N LEU A 39 8.71 1.43 5.18
CA LEU A 39 9.49 0.21 5.35
C LEU A 39 10.16 -0.24 4.04
N LEU A 40 9.58 0.05 2.88
CA LEU A 40 10.22 -0.17 1.57
C LEU A 40 11.53 0.60 1.41
N LEU A 41 11.76 1.61 2.25
CA LEU A 41 12.98 2.44 2.24
C LEU A 41 14.01 1.98 3.28
N LYS A 42 13.70 0.96 4.09
CA LYS A 42 14.54 0.49 5.20
C LYS A 42 15.04 -0.93 4.91
N HIS A 43 16.30 -1.21 5.25
CA HIS A 43 16.84 -2.58 5.15
C HIS A 43 16.03 -3.56 6.01
N HIS A 44 15.76 -4.76 5.48
CA HIS A 44 14.88 -5.75 6.09
C HIS A 44 15.37 -6.27 7.44
N ASP A 45 16.68 -6.26 7.69
CA ASP A 45 17.27 -6.68 8.97
C ASP A 45 16.86 -5.79 10.15
N LYS A 46 16.27 -4.64 9.87
CA LYS A 46 15.78 -3.70 10.88
C LYS A 46 14.27 -3.76 11.06
N TRP A 47 13.61 -4.79 10.53
CA TRP A 47 12.16 -4.96 10.64
C TRP A 47 11.79 -5.75 11.89
N THR A 48 10.75 -5.31 12.59
CA THR A 48 10.13 -6.07 13.68
C THR A 48 9.22 -7.17 13.12
N ALA A 49 8.84 -8.14 13.94
CA ALA A 49 7.92 -9.21 13.53
C ALA A 49 6.60 -8.68 12.93
N SER A 50 6.03 -7.62 13.52
CA SER A 50 4.81 -6.98 13.00
C SER A 50 5.04 -6.24 11.68
N GLN A 51 6.26 -5.75 11.41
CA GLN A 51 6.61 -5.14 10.12
C GLN A 51 6.78 -6.20 9.03
N VAL A 52 7.37 -7.34 9.36
CA VAL A 52 7.45 -8.52 8.47
C VAL A 52 6.06 -9.04 8.11
N GLN A 53 5.16 -9.14 9.10
CA GLN A 53 3.77 -9.54 8.86
C GLN A 53 3.03 -8.58 7.92
N ARG A 54 3.17 -7.26 8.11
CA ARG A 54 2.63 -6.26 7.17
C ARG A 54 3.19 -6.44 5.76
N PHE A 55 4.49 -6.68 5.62
CA PHE A 55 5.11 -6.88 4.33
C PHE A 55 4.63 -8.15 3.61
N ARG A 56 4.41 -9.22 4.37
CA ARG A 56 3.80 -10.45 3.84
C ARG A 56 2.41 -10.14 3.25
N LEU A 57 1.53 -9.51 4.03
CA LEU A 57 0.18 -9.14 3.59
C LEU A 57 0.21 -8.19 2.38
N LEU A 58 1.14 -7.23 2.37
CA LEU A 58 1.35 -6.31 1.25
C LEU A 58 1.75 -7.07 -0.02
N PHE A 59 2.68 -8.01 0.08
CA PHE A 59 3.19 -8.77 -1.06
C PHE A 59 2.19 -9.79 -1.59
N GLU A 60 1.34 -10.36 -0.73
CA GLU A 60 0.22 -11.20 -1.13
C GLU A 60 -0.81 -10.42 -1.95
N ARG A 61 -1.13 -9.18 -1.54
CA ARG A 61 -2.11 -8.33 -2.24
C ARG A 61 -1.53 -7.57 -3.43
N TYR A 62 -0.23 -7.27 -3.42
CA TYR A 62 0.45 -6.46 -4.44
C TYR A 62 1.73 -7.14 -4.93
N SER A 63 1.57 -8.15 -5.77
CA SER A 63 2.67 -8.92 -6.37
C SER A 63 3.68 -8.06 -7.13
N LEU A 64 3.25 -6.95 -7.75
CA LEU A 64 4.14 -5.99 -8.41
C LEU A 64 5.08 -5.28 -7.42
N ILE A 65 4.60 -4.94 -6.23
CA ILE A 65 5.43 -4.34 -5.18
C ILE A 65 6.46 -5.35 -4.69
N LYS A 66 6.07 -6.63 -4.56
CA LYS A 66 6.99 -7.73 -4.23
C LYS A 66 8.11 -7.86 -5.28
N GLN A 67 7.75 -7.89 -6.56
CA GLN A 67 8.74 -7.97 -7.66
C GLN A 67 9.68 -6.76 -7.62
N ALA A 68 9.14 -5.56 -7.47
CA ALA A 68 9.94 -4.34 -7.36
C ALA A 68 10.90 -4.37 -6.18
N HIS A 69 10.48 -4.88 -5.03
CA HIS A 69 11.33 -5.03 -3.85
C HIS A 69 12.43 -6.09 -4.02
N GLN A 70 12.17 -7.17 -4.75
CA GLN A 70 13.17 -8.22 -5.01
C GLN A 70 14.23 -7.80 -6.04
N PHE A 71 13.94 -6.83 -6.90
CA PHE A 71 14.84 -6.34 -7.93
C PHE A 71 15.12 -4.84 -7.76
N PRO A 72 16.30 -4.44 -7.23
CA PRO A 72 16.61 -3.03 -6.92
C PRO A 72 16.42 -2.05 -8.10
N GLY A 73 16.66 -2.52 -9.33
CA GLY A 73 16.42 -1.73 -10.56
C GLY A 73 14.93 -1.43 -10.80
N THR A 74 14.06 -2.38 -10.51
CA THR A 74 12.60 -2.26 -10.61
C THR A 74 12.04 -1.40 -9.47
N LEU A 75 12.63 -1.49 -8.26
CA LEU A 75 12.28 -0.60 -7.14
C LEU A 75 12.52 0.86 -7.49
N ALA A 76 13.63 1.20 -8.16
CA ALA A 76 13.92 2.58 -8.57
C ALA A 76 12.91 3.13 -9.59
N GLN A 77 12.36 2.27 -10.46
CA GLN A 77 11.27 2.60 -11.38
C GLN A 77 9.93 2.79 -10.66
N VAL A 78 9.56 1.85 -9.79
CA VAL A 78 8.34 1.95 -8.98
C VAL A 78 8.41 3.16 -8.04
N ARG A 79 9.57 3.44 -7.44
CA ARG A 79 9.80 4.63 -6.60
C ARG A 79 9.56 5.93 -7.35
N ARG A 80 9.96 6.03 -8.61
CA ARG A 80 9.65 7.19 -9.47
C ARG A 80 8.14 7.35 -9.69
N ASN A 81 7.44 6.24 -9.92
CA ASN A 81 5.99 6.22 -10.12
C ASN A 81 5.18 6.43 -8.82
N LEU A 82 5.82 6.34 -7.64
CA LEU A 82 5.22 6.57 -6.32
C LEU A 82 5.55 7.97 -5.74
N GLN A 83 6.23 8.84 -6.50
CA GLN A 83 6.40 10.23 -6.12
C GLN A 83 5.10 11.01 -6.35
N PRO A 84 4.69 11.90 -5.43
CA PRO A 84 3.45 12.67 -5.56
C PRO A 84 3.36 13.40 -6.91
N GLU A 85 4.44 14.06 -7.33
CA GLU A 85 4.53 14.75 -8.63
C GLU A 85 4.23 13.87 -9.86
N PHE A 86 4.40 12.55 -9.80
CA PHE A 86 4.09 11.64 -10.92
C PHE A 86 2.70 11.02 -10.86
N ILE A 87 2.04 11.09 -9.70
CA ILE A 87 0.67 10.59 -9.50
C ILE A 87 -0.36 11.63 -9.98
N PHE A 88 -0.03 12.91 -9.97
CA PHE A 88 -0.94 13.99 -10.37
C PHE A 88 -0.90 14.38 -11.86
N GLU A 89 0.07 13.93 -12.65
CA GLU A 89 0.15 14.23 -14.10
C GLU A 89 -0.56 13.21 -15.01
N LYS A 90 -1.19 12.17 -14.45
CA LYS A 90 -1.95 11.16 -15.22
C LYS A 90 -3.43 11.06 -14.85
N PHE A 91 -4.00 12.14 -14.32
CA PHE A 91 -5.44 12.31 -14.12
C PHE A 91 -5.88 13.72 -14.51
#